data_AF-A0A955ABL9-F1
#
_entry.id   AF-A0A955ABL9-F1
#
_cell.length_a   1.000
_cell.length_b   1.000
_cell.length_c   1.000
_cell.angle_alpha   90.00
_cell.angle_beta   90.00
_cell.angle_gamma   90.00
#
_symmetry.space_group_name_H-M   'P 1'
#
loop_
_entity.id
_entity.type
_entity.pdbx_description
1 polymer ?
#
loop_
_entity_poly.entity_id
_entity_poly.type
_entity_poly.pdbx_seq_one_letter_code
_entity_poly.pdbx_strand_id
1 'polypeptide(L)' 'RTRTELRKSVSNWTGEYQYTIDQVLSEMLERCRDMRLRLSLSEEETKRDVMILLTVQTMNFLHEGNHKVAL' A
#
# COMPACT_ATOMS: atom_id res chain seq x y z
N ARG A 1 -1.22 -10.18 -10.28
CA ARG A 1 -0.25 -9.42 -11.10
C ARG A 1 -0.05 -8.00 -10.56
N THR A 2 -1.09 -7.16 -10.51
CA THR A 2 -1.01 -5.76 -10.05
C THR A 2 -0.47 -5.61 -8.63
N ARG A 3 -0.92 -6.43 -7.68
CA ARG A 3 -0.39 -6.42 -6.30
C ARG A 3 1.12 -6.60 -6.23
N THR A 4 1.65 -7.62 -6.92
CA THR A 4 3.08 -7.91 -6.98
C THR A 4 3.87 -6.75 -7.57
N GLU A 5 3.34 -6.13 -8.62
CA GLU A 5 3.95 -4.98 -9.27
C GLU A 5 3.98 -3.76 -8.34
N LEU A 6 2.87 -3.41 -7.70
CA LEU A 6 2.80 -2.31 -6.73
C LEU A 6 3.82 -2.49 -5.61
N ARG A 7 3.89 -3.66 -4.98
CA ARG A 7 4.85 -3.93 -3.91
C ARG A 7 6.30 -3.83 -4.35
N LYS A 8 6.63 -4.39 -5.53
CA LYS A 8 8.00 -4.32 -6.07
C LYS A 8 8.38 -2.88 -6.39
N SER A 9 7.48 -2.13 -7.03
CA SER A 9 7.71 -0.73 -7.32
C SER A 9 7.90 0.07 -6.04
N VAL A 10 7.00 0.00 -5.06
CA VAL A 10 7.15 0.77 -3.82
C VAL A 10 8.42 0.37 -3.05
N SER A 11 8.73 -0.92 -2.98
CA SER A 11 9.96 -1.42 -2.34
C SER A 11 11.22 -0.86 -2.98
N ASN A 12 11.27 -0.80 -4.31
CA ASN A 12 12.41 -0.25 -5.04
C ASN A 12 12.62 1.25 -4.76
N TRP A 13 11.55 2.02 -4.51
CA TRP A 13 11.64 3.48 -4.33
C TRP A 13 11.80 3.90 -2.87
N THR A 14 11.32 3.08 -1.93
CA THR A 14 11.36 3.38 -0.49
C THR A 14 12.49 2.66 0.24
N GLY A 15 13.04 1.58 -0.34
CA GLY A 15 13.97 0.68 0.34
C GLY A 15 13.28 -0.30 1.30
N GLU A 16 11.95 -0.24 1.41
CA GLU A 16 11.20 -1.01 2.38
C GLU A 16 10.99 -2.46 1.98
N TYR A 17 10.88 -3.32 2.99
CA TYR A 17 10.60 -4.73 2.77
C TYR A 17 9.22 -4.90 2.13
N GLN A 18 9.16 -5.70 1.06
CA GLN A 18 7.90 -6.00 0.38
C GLN A 18 6.83 -6.58 1.31
N TYR A 19 7.22 -7.21 2.42
CA TYR A 19 6.31 -7.69 3.45
C TYR A 19 5.57 -6.54 4.14
N THR A 20 6.29 -5.51 4.60
CA THR A 20 5.69 -4.32 5.22
C THR A 20 4.72 -3.62 4.27
N ILE A 21 5.13 -3.47 3.00
CA ILE A 21 4.27 -2.89 1.95
C ILE A 21 3.03 -3.76 1.71
N ASP A 22 3.18 -5.09 1.78
CA ASP A 22 2.05 -6.02 1.66
C ASP A 22 1.04 -5.87 2.81
N GLN A 23 1.53 -5.64 4.04
CA GLN A 23 0.67 -5.39 5.20
C GLN A 23 -0.14 -4.11 5.01
N VAL A 24 0.53 -2.99 4.70
CA VAL A 24 -0.14 -1.71 4.45
C VAL A 24 -1.17 -1.83 3.32
N LEU A 25 -0.80 -2.48 2.21
CA LEU A 25 -1.72 -2.70 1.09
C LEU A 25 -2.90 -3.61 1.48
N SER A 26 -2.69 -4.62 2.32
CA SER A 26 -3.78 -5.48 2.83
C SER A 26 -4.78 -4.69 3.65
N GLU A 27 -4.31 -3.89 4.60
CA GLU A 27 -5.14 -3.05 5.46
C GLU A 27 -5.95 -2.03 4.63
N MET A 28 -5.29 -1.36 3.66
CA MET A 28 -5.99 -0.46 2.75
C MET A 28 -7.10 -1.17 1.96
N LEU A 29 -6.83 -2.35 1.42
CA LEU A 29 -7.82 -3.13 0.66
C LEU A 29 -8.96 -3.63 1.55
N GLU A 30 -8.69 -4.00 2.80
CA GLU A 30 -9.70 -4.37 3.78
C GLU A 30 -10.65 -3.19 4.05
N ARG A 31 -10.10 -2.01 4.34
CA ARG A 31 -10.92 -0.79 4.52
C ARG A 31 -11.76 -0.45 3.30
N CYS A 32 -11.21 -0.59 2.10
CA CYS A 32 -11.97 -0.38 0.85
C CYS A 32 -13.13 -1.37 0.72
N ARG A 33 -12.94 -2.65 1.10
CA ARG A 33 -14.00 -3.67 1.08
C ARG A 33 -15.10 -3.36 2.10
N ASP A 34 -14.73 -2.96 3.31
CA ASP A 34 -15.68 -2.60 4.36
C ASP A 34 -16.56 -1.42 3.95
N MET A 35 -15.96 -0.43 3.29
CA MET A 35 -16.65 0.73 2.73
C MET A 35 -17.36 0.44 1.39
N ARG A 36 -17.23 -0.78 0.85
CA ARG A 36 -17.80 -1.22 -0.43
C ARG A 36 -17.42 -0.30 -1.60
N LEU A 37 -16.18 0.20 -1.60
CA LEU A 37 -15.69 1.06 -2.66
C LEU A 37 -15.62 0.30 -3.99
N ARG A 38 -15.91 1.02 -5.08
CA ARG A 38 -15.80 0.54 -6.46
C ARG A 38 -14.87 1.46 -7.22
N LEU A 39 -14.19 0.93 -8.23
CA LEU A 39 -13.36 1.74 -9.11
C LEU A 39 -14.23 2.73 -9.90
N SER A 40 -13.87 4.01 -9.82
CA SER A 40 -14.51 5.10 -10.56
C SER A 40 -13.70 5.58 -11.77
N LEU A 41 -12.41 5.20 -11.82
CA LEU A 41 -11.47 5.52 -12.89
C LEU A 41 -11.04 4.24 -13.61
N SER A 42 -10.28 4.37 -14.71
CA SER A 42 -9.70 3.22 -15.38
C SER A 42 -8.72 2.47 -14.47
N GLU A 43 -8.46 1.19 -14.79
CA GLU A 43 -7.48 0.39 -14.03
C GLU A 43 -6.09 1.03 -14.03
N GLU A 44 -5.67 1.60 -15.16
CA GLU A 44 -4.35 2.24 -15.30
C GLU A 44 -4.25 3.53 -14.48
N GLU A 45 -5.27 4.39 -14.48
CA GLU A 45 -5.32 5.59 -13.64
C GLU A 45 -5.31 5.22 -12.16
N THR A 46 -6.19 4.30 -11.75
CA THR A 46 -6.28 3.84 -10.37
C THR A 46 -4.94 3.23 -9.92
N LYS A 47 -4.29 2.45 -10.77
CA LYS A 47 -3.01 1.81 -10.45
C LYS A 47 -1.92 2.85 -10.19
N ARG A 48 -1.90 3.94 -10.98
CA ARG A 48 -0.98 5.06 -10.76
C ARG A 48 -1.25 5.73 -9.42
N ASP A 49 -2.51 6.05 -9.13
CA ASP A 49 -2.89 6.75 -7.89
C ASP A 49 -2.63 5.89 -6.65
N VAL A 50 -2.95 4.59 -6.71
CA VAL A 50 -2.66 3.63 -5.65
C VAL A 50 -1.16 3.49 -5.43
N MET A 51 -0.33 3.54 -6.47
CA MET A 51 1.13 3.48 -6.31
C MET A 51 1.65 4.68 -5.49
N ILE A 52 1.12 5.89 -5.76
CA ILE A 52 1.47 7.10 -5.01
C ILE A 52 1.00 6.97 -3.55
N LEU A 53 -0.28 6.64 -3.36
CA LEU A 53 -0.88 6.54 -2.03
C LEU A 53 -0.21 5.45 -1.18
N LEU A 54 0.06 4.28 -1.76
CA LEU A 54 0.75 3.18 -1.07
C LEU A 54 2.16 3.57 -0.63
N THR A 55 2.87 4.36 -1.44
CA THR A 55 4.20 4.88 -1.07
C THR A 55 4.09 5.78 0.16
N VAL A 56 3.18 6.76 0.13
CA VAL A 56 2.94 7.68 1.26
C VAL A 56 2.53 6.90 2.51
N GLN A 57 1.58 5.98 2.38
CA GLN A 57 1.08 5.23 3.52
C GLN A 57 2.12 4.27 4.10
N THR A 58 3.01 3.71 3.26
CA THR A 58 4.14 2.89 3.74
C THR A 58 5.09 3.74 4.58
N MET A 59 5.45 4.94 4.12
CA MET A 59 6.32 5.84 4.87
C MET A 59 5.67 6.33 6.17
N ASN A 60 4.37 6.61 6.15
CA ASN A 60 3.60 6.97 7.35
C ASN A 60 3.57 5.81 8.35
N PHE A 61 3.29 4.59 7.89
CA PHE A 61 3.27 3.39 8.73
C PHE A 61 4.61 3.19 9.48
N LEU A 62 5.73 3.52 8.84
CA LEU A 62 7.05 3.45 9.46
C LEU A 62 7.36 4.62 10.38
N HIS A 63 6.93 5.84 10.02
CA HIS A 63 7.05 7.02 10.89
C HIS A 63 6.18 6.89 12.16
N GLU A 64 5.01 6.29 12.04
CA GLU A 64 4.13 5.94 13.16
C GLU A 64 4.66 4.73 13.95
N GLY A 65 5.58 3.97 13.35
CA GLY A 65 6.10 2.66 13.75
C GLY A 65 7.11 2.59 14.89
N ASN A 66 7.42 3.70 15.59
CA ASN A 66 8.05 3.60 16.92
C ASN A 66 7.17 2.89 17.97
N HIS A 67 5.97 2.39 17.60
CA HIS A 67 5.04 1.73 18.53
C HIS A 67 4.50 0.36 18.11
N LYS A 68 5.17 -0.40 17.24
CA LYS A 68 4.91 -1.86 17.16
C LYS A 68 6.20 -2.66 17.00
N VAL A 69 6.99 -2.69 18.07
CA VAL A 69 7.79 -3.88 18.38
C VAL A 69 6.79 -5.00 18.64
N ALA A 70 6.68 -5.94 17.70
CA ALA A 70 6.02 -7.20 17.98
C ALA A 70 6.89 -7.96 19.01
N LEU A 71 6.35 -8.13 20.22
CA LEU A 71 6.75 -9.15 21.20
C LEU A 71 6.48 -10.55 20.65
#